data_AF-A0A4Q2QPZ1-F1
#
_entry.id   AF-A0A4Q2QPZ1-F1
#
_cell.length_a   1.000
_cell.length_b   1.000
_cell.length_c   1.000
_cell.angle_alpha   90.00
_cell.angle_beta   90.00
_cell.angle_gamma   90.00
#
_symmetry.space_group_name_H-M   'P 1'
#
loop_
_entity.id
_entity.type
_entity.pdbx_description
1 polymer ?
#
loop_
_entity_poly.entity_id
_entity_poly.type
_entity_poly.pdbx_seq_one_letter_code
_entity_poly.pdbx_strand_id
1 'polypeptide(L)'
;SVLLTQTLQTRQPTLTHRADDLFLWQRDPLLLLLASNGCESALLIPLTFGNHTPGALLLAHTSSTLFSEENCQLLQHIADRIAIAVGNADAWRSMTDLQESLQQENHQLS
;
A
#
# COMPACT_ATOMS: atom_id res chain seq x y z
N SER A 1 8.75 3.88 -8.21
CA SER A 1 9.44 2.88 -7.38
C SER A 1 9.15 1.52 -8.00
N VAL A 2 10.19 0.79 -8.42
CA VAL A 2 10.06 -0.56 -9.00
C VAL A 2 9.48 -1.51 -7.96
N LEU A 3 9.91 -1.37 -6.70
CA LEU A 3 9.45 -2.20 -5.60
C LEU A 3 7.93 -2.05 -5.38
N LEU A 4 7.44 -0.80 -5.32
CA LEU A 4 6.00 -0.53 -5.19
C LEU A 4 5.21 -1.13 -6.35
N THR A 5 5.64 -0.92 -7.60
CA THR A 5 4.98 -1.49 -8.78
C THR A 5 4.92 -3.01 -8.71
N GLN A 6 6.02 -3.65 -8.34
CA GLN A 6 6.07 -5.10 -8.18
C GLN A 6 5.11 -5.58 -7.09
N THR A 7 5.11 -4.98 -5.90
CA THR A 7 4.20 -5.35 -4.80
C THR A 7 2.73 -5.24 -5.22
N LEU A 8 2.36 -4.18 -5.95
CA LEU A 8 0.99 -3.99 -6.43
C LEU A 8 0.60 -5.02 -7.51
N GLN A 9 1.52 -5.38 -8.39
CA GLN A 9 1.28 -6.35 -9.46
C GLN A 9 1.17 -7.78 -8.93
N THR A 10 2.07 -8.18 -8.03
CA THR A 10 2.06 -9.53 -7.47
C THR A 10 0.97 -9.74 -6.43
N ARG A 11 0.50 -8.65 -5.81
CA ARG A 11 -0.40 -8.68 -4.64
C ARG A 11 0.17 -9.52 -3.49
N GLN A 12 1.50 -9.56 -3.39
CA GLN A 12 2.22 -10.25 -2.33
C GLN A 12 3.11 -9.24 -1.58
N PRO A 13 3.28 -9.42 -0.25
CA PRO A 13 4.25 -8.66 0.52
C PRO A 13 5.65 -8.72 -0.09
N THR A 14 6.37 -7.61 0.02
CA THR A 14 7.76 -7.53 -0.42
C THR A 14 8.59 -7.00 0.74
N LEU A 15 9.41 -7.87 1.33
CA LEU A 15 10.41 -7.52 2.33
C LEU A 15 11.76 -7.31 1.62
N THR A 16 12.44 -6.22 1.95
CA THR A 16 13.80 -5.96 1.48
C THR A 16 14.67 -5.48 2.62
N HIS A 17 15.91 -5.94 2.64
CA HIS A 17 16.96 -5.46 3.52
C HIS A 17 18.04 -4.76 2.69
N ARG A 18 18.55 -3.64 3.21
CA ARG A 18 19.58 -2.85 2.54
C ARG A 18 20.88 -3.63 2.37
N ALA A 19 21.20 -4.51 3.32
CA ALA A 19 22.39 -5.34 3.28
C ALA A 19 22.32 -6.41 2.16
N ASP A 20 21.12 -6.88 1.83
CA ASP A 20 20.93 -7.96 0.86
C ASP A 20 21.01 -7.44 -0.59
N ASP A 21 20.53 -6.22 -0.83
CA ASP A 21 20.56 -5.60 -2.17
C ASP A 21 20.79 -4.09 -2.10
N LEU A 22 22.05 -3.70 -1.88
CA LEU A 22 22.44 -2.30 -1.82
C LEU A 22 22.16 -1.55 -3.14
N PHE A 23 22.23 -2.24 -4.28
CA PHE A 23 22.01 -1.65 -5.60
C PHE A 23 20.55 -1.21 -5.78
N LEU A 24 19.60 -2.08 -5.39
CA LEU A 24 18.18 -1.74 -5.36
C LEU A 24 17.90 -0.52 -4.48
N TRP A 25 18.50 -0.48 -3.28
CA TRP A 25 18.33 0.62 -2.33
C TRP A 25 18.93 1.96 -2.79
N GLN A 26 19.93 1.94 -3.66
CA GLN A 26 20.51 3.14 -4.26
C GLN A 26 19.73 3.65 -5.47
N ARG A 27 18.97 2.79 -6.16
CA ARG A 27 18.27 3.13 -7.41
C ARG A 27 16.79 3.37 -7.25
N ASP A 28 16.13 2.70 -6.32
CA ASP A 28 14.72 2.93 -6.08
C ASP A 28 14.52 4.22 -5.27
N PRO A 29 13.81 5.24 -5.78
CA PRO A 29 13.65 6.52 -5.07
C PRO A 29 13.01 6.39 -3.69
N LEU A 30 12.11 5.41 -3.50
CA LEU A 30 11.44 5.18 -2.22
C LEU A 30 12.44 4.61 -1.22
N LEU A 31 13.23 3.60 -1.61
CA LEU A 31 14.24 3.01 -0.73
C LEU A 31 15.39 3.97 -0.44
N LEU A 32 15.77 4.82 -1.40
CA LEU A 32 16.77 5.86 -1.19
C LEU A 32 16.32 6.86 -0.11
N LEU A 33 15.03 7.26 -0.14
CA LEU A 33 14.45 8.11 0.90
C LEU A 33 14.50 7.40 2.27
N LEU A 34 14.16 6.12 2.36
CA LEU A 34 14.22 5.36 3.61
C LEU A 34 15.67 5.23 4.11
N ALA A 35 16.63 4.94 3.24
CA ALA A 35 18.05 4.88 3.59
C ALA A 35 18.56 6.22 4.12
N SER A 36 18.12 7.35 3.55
CA SER A 36 18.50 8.68 4.03
C SER A 36 18.00 8.97 5.45
N ASN A 37 16.96 8.27 5.90
CA ASN A 37 16.42 8.31 7.26
C ASN A 37 17.00 7.21 8.17
N GLY A 38 18.04 6.50 7.72
CA GLY A 38 18.70 5.45 8.49
C GLY A 38 17.97 4.11 8.52
N CYS A 39 16.94 3.91 7.69
CA CYS A 39 16.27 2.62 7.60
C CYS A 39 17.17 1.58 6.92
N GLU A 40 17.14 0.35 7.44
CA GLU A 40 17.89 -0.79 6.93
C GLU A 40 16.99 -1.90 6.39
N SER A 41 15.70 -1.85 6.70
CA SER A 41 14.69 -2.77 6.16
C SER A 41 13.40 -2.04 5.80
N ALA A 42 12.71 -2.59 4.81
CA ALA A 42 11.40 -2.11 4.39
C ALA A 42 10.49 -3.28 4.02
N LEU A 43 9.26 -3.24 4.51
CA LEU A 43 8.19 -4.18 4.20
C LEU A 43 7.07 -3.41 3.49
N LEU A 44 6.76 -3.81 2.26
CA LEU A 44 5.60 -3.30 1.52
C LEU A 44 4.53 -4.38 1.50
N ILE A 45 3.32 -4.02 1.89
CA ILE A 45 2.17 -4.92 1.93
C ILE A 45 1.08 -4.34 1.01
N PRO A 46 0.65 -5.06 -0.04
CA PRO A 46 -0.41 -4.55 -0.89
C PRO A 46 -1.74 -4.53 -0.13
N LEU A 47 -2.45 -3.42 -0.22
CA LEU A 47 -3.80 -3.28 0.32
C LEU A 47 -4.76 -3.85 -0.73
N THR A 48 -5.07 -5.14 -0.66
CA THR A 48 -5.92 -5.82 -1.64
C THR A 48 -7.30 -6.12 -1.06
N PHE A 49 -8.35 -5.71 -1.77
CA PHE A 49 -9.74 -6.02 -1.45
C PHE A 49 -10.47 -6.50 -2.72
N GLY A 50 -10.92 -7.76 -2.72
CA GLY A 50 -11.47 -8.39 -3.92
C GLY A 50 -10.45 -8.41 -5.05
N ASN A 51 -10.79 -7.82 -6.19
CA ASN A 51 -9.89 -7.71 -7.35
C ASN A 51 -9.20 -6.32 -7.46
N HIS A 52 -9.34 -5.49 -6.43
CA HIS A 52 -8.80 -4.14 -6.42
C HIS A 52 -7.65 -4.04 -5.41
N THR A 53 -6.59 -3.30 -5.79
CA THR A 53 -5.44 -3.02 -4.94
C THR A 53 -5.24 -1.51 -4.91
N PRO A 54 -6.00 -0.76 -4.08
CA PRO A 54 -5.94 0.71 -4.04
C PRO A 54 -4.54 1.28 -3.73
N GLY A 55 -3.65 0.49 -3.12
CA GLY A 55 -2.29 0.92 -2.82
C GLY A 55 -1.51 -0.11 -2.03
N ALA A 56 -0.47 0.34 -1.34
CA ALA A 56 0.35 -0.49 -0.46
C ALA A 56 0.65 0.23 0.85
N LEU A 57 0.72 -0.53 1.93
CA LEU A 57 1.25 -0.12 3.23
C LEU A 57 2.77 -0.29 3.23
N LEU A 58 3.51 0.79 3.46
CA LEU A 58 4.96 0.77 3.60
C LEU A 58 5.34 0.88 5.08
N LEU A 59 6.14 -0.06 5.56
CA LEU A 59 6.74 -0.05 6.88
C LEU A 59 8.25 -0.12 6.72
N ALA A 60 8.99 0.71 7.45
CA ALA A 60 10.44 0.74 7.38
C ALA A 60 11.04 0.81 8.78
N HIS A 61 12.22 0.22 8.95
CA HIS A 61 12.86 0.16 10.25
C HIS A 61 14.38 0.29 10.14
N THR A 62 15.01 0.85 11.18
CA THR A 62 16.46 1.05 11.26
C THR A 62 17.24 -0.22 11.61
N SER A 63 16.54 -1.28 11.99
CA SER A 63 17.11 -2.62 12.18
C SER A 63 16.58 -3.58 11.11
N SER A 64 17.46 -4.46 10.64
CA SER A 64 17.14 -5.54 9.70
C SER A 64 16.36 -6.70 10.31
N THR A 65 16.25 -6.81 11.64
CA THR A 65 15.69 -8.01 12.31
C THR A 65 14.24 -7.86 12.79
N LEU A 66 13.62 -6.68 12.64
CA LEU A 66 12.27 -6.43 13.17
C LEU A 66 11.18 -7.22 12.43
N PHE A 67 11.34 -7.41 11.12
CA PHE A 67 10.36 -8.07 10.27
C PHE A 67 10.56 -9.59 10.27
N SER A 68 10.33 -10.22 11.43
CA SER A 68 10.22 -11.70 11.50
C SER A 68 9.03 -12.19 10.68
N GLU A 69 9.01 -13.48 10.37
CA GLU A 69 7.90 -14.09 9.63
C GLU A 69 6.56 -13.92 10.37
N GLU A 70 6.53 -14.11 11.70
CA GLU A 70 5.30 -13.92 12.48
C GLU A 70 4.83 -12.47 12.46
N ASN A 71 5.76 -11.51 12.56
CA ASN A 71 5.43 -10.09 12.50
C ASN A 71 4.90 -9.70 11.12
N CYS A 72 5.50 -10.21 10.04
CA CYS A 72 5.03 -9.98 8.68
C CYS A 72 3.61 -10.52 8.47
N GLN A 73 3.30 -11.71 8.99
CA GLN A 73 1.95 -12.29 8.92
C GLN A 73 0.93 -11.44 9.70
N LEU A 74 1.29 -11.00 10.91
CA LEU A 74 0.43 -10.10 11.70
C LEU A 74 0.16 -8.78 10.95
N LEU A 75 1.21 -8.18 10.37
CA LEU A 75 1.10 -6.94 9.61
C LEU A 75 0.26 -7.13 8.33
N GLN A 76 0.33 -8.30 7.69
CA GLN A 76 -0.57 -8.65 6.58
C GLN A 76 -2.03 -8.65 7.02
N HIS A 77 -2.36 -9.29 8.14
CA HIS A 77 -3.74 -9.28 8.65
C HIS A 77 -4.25 -7.87 9.00
N ILE A 78 -3.35 -6.99 9.46
CA ILE A 78 -3.68 -5.58 9.69
C ILE A 78 -3.94 -4.88 8.35
N ALA A 79 -3.06 -5.09 7.36
CA ALA A 79 -3.21 -4.54 6.01
C ALA A 79 -4.50 -4.99 5.33
N ASP A 80 -4.91 -6.25 5.49
CA ASP A 80 -6.18 -6.78 4.95
C ASP A 80 -7.38 -6.00 5.50
N ARG A 81 -7.39 -5.73 6.81
CA ARG A 81 -8.46 -4.95 7.46
C ARG A 81 -8.45 -3.50 7.00
N ILE A 82 -7.27 -2.91 6.81
CA ILE A 82 -7.13 -1.55 6.24
C ILE A 82 -7.66 -1.53 4.80
N ALA A 83 -7.33 -2.53 3.98
CA ALA A 83 -7.78 -2.62 2.59
C ALA A 83 -9.32 -2.66 2.49
N ILE A 84 -9.98 -3.41 3.38
CA ILE A 84 -11.45 -3.44 3.48
C ILE A 84 -11.99 -2.05 3.84
N ALA A 85 -11.42 -1.39 4.85
CA ALA A 85 -11.89 -0.08 5.30
C ALA A 85 -11.73 1.00 4.21
N VAL A 86 -10.59 1.00 3.52
CA VAL A 86 -10.33 1.89 2.38
C VAL A 86 -11.29 1.59 1.23
N GLY A 87 -11.45 0.31 0.86
CA GLY A 87 -12.39 -0.11 -0.17
C GLY A 87 -13.84 0.31 0.13
N ASN A 88 -14.26 0.19 1.39
CA ASN A 88 -15.58 0.66 1.83
C ASN A 88 -15.69 2.18 1.68
N ALA A 89 -14.69 2.95 2.13
CA ALA A 89 -14.72 4.41 2.01
C ALA A 89 -14.81 4.89 0.55
N ASP A 90 -14.10 4.23 -0.36
CA ASP A 90 -14.13 4.56 -1.79
C ASP A 90 -15.47 4.17 -2.44
N ALA A 91 -16.04 3.03 -2.06
CA ALA A 91 -17.39 2.63 -2.49
C ALA A 91 -18.47 3.62 -2.01
N TRP A 92 -18.37 4.06 -0.75
CA TRP A 92 -19.28 5.06 -0.18
C TRP A 92 -19.20 6.40 -0.95
N ARG A 93 -17.99 6.92 -1.20
CA ARG A 93 -17.83 8.16 -1.99
C ARG A 93 -18.43 8.03 -3.38
N SER A 94 -18.15 6.92 -4.06
CA SER A 94 -18.65 6.69 -5.43
C SER A 94 -20.18 6.66 -5.48
N MET A 95 -20.82 6.07 -4.45
CA MET A 95 -22.27 6.06 -4.32
C MET A 95 -22.85 7.47 -4.09
N THR A 96 -22.19 8.28 -3.25
CA THR A 96 -22.60 9.66 -2.98
C THR A 96 -22.48 10.54 -4.22
N ASP A 97 -21.36 10.48 -4.93
CA ASP A 97 -21.12 11.28 -6.14
C ASP A 97 -22.16 10.98 -7.23
N LEU A 98 -22.51 9.70 -7.40
CA LEU A 98 -23.54 9.28 -8.36
C LEU A 98 -24.92 9.81 -7.99
N GLN A 99 -25.28 9.78 -6.69
CA GLN A 99 -26.55 10.34 -6.22
C GLN A 99 -26.65 11.84 -6.49
N GLU A 100 -25.57 12.59 -6.23
CA GLU A 100 -25.53 14.03 -6.50
C GLU A 100 -25.69 14.34 -7.99
N SER A 101 -25.01 13.61 -8.88
CA SER A 101 -25.13 13.80 -10.33
C SER A 101 -26.56 13.55 -10.82
N LEU A 102 -27.22 12.49 -10.34
CA LEU A 102 -28.60 12.19 -10.71
C LEU A 102 -29.58 13.26 -10.22
N GLN A 103 -29.36 13.81 -9.02
CA GLN A 103 -30.17 14.91 -8.50
C GLN A 103 -30.00 16.19 -9.31
N GLN A 104 -28.77 16.50 -9.73
CA GLN A 104 -28.49 17.66 -10.57
C GLN A 104 -29.17 17.54 -11.94
N GLU A 105 -29.08 16.39 -12.60
CA GLU A 105 -29.76 16.15 -13.88
C GLU A 105 -31.28 16.29 -13.77
N ASN A 106 -31.88 15.71 -12.72
CA ASN A 106 -33.32 15.82 -12.50
C ASN A 106 -33.76 17.28 -12.28
N HIS A 107 -32.98 18.06 -11.54
CA HIS A 107 -33.25 19.48 -11.32
C HIS A 107 -33.12 20.33 -12.59
N GLN A 108 -32.21 19.97 -13.50
CA GLN A 108 -32.04 20.68 -14.78
C GLN A 108 -33.14 20.38 -15.81
N LEU A 109 -33.85 19.26 -15.65
CA LEU A 109 -34.92 18.82 -16.55
C LEU A 109 -36.33 19.24 -16.06
N SER A 110 -36.44 19.84 -14.87
CA SER A 110 -37.68 20.38 -14.30
C SER A 110 -37.78 21.90 -14.43
#